data_AF-A0A0B7BYG9-F1
#
_entry.id   AF-A0A0B7BYG9-F1
#
_cell.length_a   1.000
_cell.length_b   1.000
_cell.length_c   1.000
_cell.angle_alpha   90.00
_cell.angle_beta   90.00
_cell.angle_gamma   90.00
#
_symmetry.space_group_name_H-M   'P 1'
#
loop_
_entity.id
_entity.type
_entity.pdbx_description
1 polymer ?
#
loop_
_entity_poly.entity_id
_entity_poly.type
_entity_poly.pdbx_seq_one_letter_code
_entity_poly.pdbx_strand_id
1 'polypeptide(L)'
;KTPLILASEVTKCKSGRGWTHRDLIRQSHIRPDKTSKSTSIVLSYLAQGKKILEDFSDCNEEIQGIVNYLKEVELLTATKQE
;
A
#
# COMPACT_ATOMS: atom_id res chain seq x y z
N LYS A 1 -12.47 -7.02 0.22
CA LYS A 1 -12.42 -5.59 -0.20
C LYS A 1 -11.68 -5.50 -1.53
N THR A 2 -12.11 -4.65 -2.46
CA THR A 2 -11.39 -4.43 -3.71
C THR A 2 -10.01 -3.83 -3.40
N PRO A 3 -8.93 -4.28 -4.06
CA PRO A 3 -7.56 -3.84 -3.76
C PRO A 3 -7.36 -2.32 -3.81
N LEU A 4 -8.06 -1.64 -4.73
CA LEU A 4 -8.02 -0.19 -4.90
C LEU A 4 -8.70 0.56 -3.75
N ILE A 5 -9.81 0.03 -3.23
CA ILE A 5 -10.49 0.59 -2.04
C ILE A 5 -9.57 0.45 -0.82
N LEU A 6 -8.91 -0.71 -0.68
CA LEU A 6 -7.95 -0.92 0.39
C LEU A 6 -6.81 0.10 0.30
N ALA A 7 -6.23 0.31 -0.90
CA ALA A 7 -5.20 1.31 -1.13
C ALA A 7 -5.65 2.73 -0.72
N SER A 8 -6.90 3.11 -1.01
CA SER A 8 -7.46 4.40 -0.62
C SER A 8 -7.68 4.54 0.90
N GLU A 9 -8.16 3.50 1.56
CA GLU A 9 -8.37 3.54 3.02
C GLU A 9 -7.05 3.64 3.78
N VAL A 10 -6.03 2.89 3.34
CA VAL A 10 -4.72 2.84 4.03
C VAL A 10 -3.91 4.11 3.81
N THR A 11 -4.14 4.83 2.72
CA THR A 11 -3.53 6.15 2.48
C THR A 11 -4.26 7.27 3.20
N LYS A 12 -5.58 7.18 3.37
CA LYS A 12 -6.39 8.15 4.11
C LYS A 12 -6.06 8.18 5.60
N CYS A 13 -5.84 7.02 6.20
CA CYS A 13 -5.54 6.89 7.63
C CYS A 13 -4.19 6.21 7.85
N LYS A 14 -3.06 6.94 7.77
CA LYS A 14 -1.73 6.33 7.91
C LYS A 14 -1.52 5.68 9.30
N SER A 15 -2.07 6.27 10.36
CA SER A 15 -2.01 5.76 11.73
C SER A 15 -3.26 6.15 12.52
N GLY A 16 -3.56 5.41 13.58
CA GLY A 16 -4.68 5.69 14.46
C GLY A 16 -4.45 5.12 15.85
N ARG A 17 -4.74 5.91 16.89
CA ARG A 17 -4.64 5.49 18.31
C ARG A 17 -3.26 4.90 18.69
N GLY A 18 -2.18 5.45 18.11
CA GLY A 18 -0.81 5.00 18.36
C GLY A 18 -0.37 3.76 17.55
N TRP A 19 -1.25 3.20 16.72
CA TRP A 19 -0.95 2.06 15.85
C TRP A 19 -0.82 2.48 14.40
N THR A 20 0.13 1.89 13.70
CA THR A 20 0.21 1.98 12.24
C THR A 20 -0.31 0.69 11.60
N HIS A 21 -0.75 0.80 10.34
CA HIS A 21 -1.09 -0.38 9.54
C HIS A 21 0.08 -1.40 9.46
N ARG A 22 1.33 -0.93 9.53
CA ARG A 22 2.53 -1.77 9.58
C ARG A 22 2.58 -2.61 10.85
N ASP A 23 2.24 -2.03 12.00
CA ASP A 23 2.24 -2.75 13.29
C ASP A 23 1.20 -3.87 13.29
N LEU A 24 0.00 -3.58 12.77
CA LEU A 24 -1.06 -4.57 12.60
C LEU A 24 -0.61 -5.73 11.70
N ILE A 25 0.02 -5.45 10.56
CA ILE A 25 0.53 -6.49 9.64
C ILE A 25 1.59 -7.36 10.32
N ARG A 26 2.48 -6.77 11.12
CA ARG A 26 3.51 -7.49 11.87
C ARG A 26 2.93 -8.40 12.95
N GLN A 27 1.92 -7.92 13.69
CA GLN A 27 1.29 -8.70 14.76
C GLN A 27 0.39 -9.82 14.25
N SER A 28 -0.30 -9.59 13.13
CA SER A 28 -1.27 -10.54 12.56
C SER A 28 -0.63 -11.66 11.74
N HIS A 29 0.68 -11.62 11.50
CA HIS A 29 1.39 -12.57 10.64
C HIS A 29 0.72 -12.78 9.27
N ILE A 30 0.13 -11.71 8.72
CA ILE A 30 -0.52 -11.76 7.40
C ILE A 30 0.54 -12.16 6.38
N ARG A 31 0.28 -13.24 5.63
CA ARG A 31 1.12 -13.67 4.51
C ARG A 31 0.57 -13.08 3.21
N PRO A 32 1.25 -12.09 2.60
CA PRO A 32 0.82 -11.48 1.34
C PRO A 32 0.64 -12.53 0.23
N ASP A 33 1.48 -13.57 0.20
CA ASP A 33 1.46 -14.69 -0.75
C ASP A 33 0.14 -15.48 -0.80
N LYS A 34 -0.61 -15.54 0.30
CA LYS A 34 -1.89 -16.26 0.33
C LYS A 34 -3.06 -15.43 -0.18
N THR A 35 -2.82 -14.15 -0.48
CA THR A 35 -3.85 -13.21 -0.91
C THR A 35 -3.66 -12.90 -2.40
N SER A 36 -4.72 -12.44 -3.08
CA SER A 36 -4.65 -11.99 -4.48
C SER A 36 -3.45 -11.06 -4.71
N LYS A 37 -2.75 -11.22 -5.84
CA LYS A 37 -1.52 -10.47 -6.18
C LYS A 37 -1.68 -8.96 -5.94
N SER A 38 -2.82 -8.40 -6.32
CA SER A 38 -3.15 -6.98 -6.15
C SER A 38 -3.21 -6.54 -4.68
N THR A 39 -3.70 -7.39 -3.77
CA THR A 39 -3.73 -7.11 -2.32
C THR A 39 -2.35 -7.31 -1.69
N SER A 40 -1.59 -8.29 -2.17
CA SER A 40 -0.20 -8.53 -1.74
C SER A 40 0.66 -7.28 -1.92
N ILE A 41 0.46 -6.52 -2.99
CA ILE A 41 1.19 -5.28 -3.28
C ILE A 41 0.87 -4.18 -2.27
N VAL A 42 -0.41 -3.97 -1.94
CA VAL A 42 -0.81 -2.98 -0.93
C VAL A 42 -0.24 -3.34 0.44
N LEU A 43 -0.25 -4.63 0.82
CA LEU A 43 0.33 -5.11 2.06
C LEU A 43 1.85 -4.95 2.09
N SER A 44 2.52 -5.28 0.99
CA SER A 44 3.98 -5.13 0.86
C SER A 44 4.39 -3.66 0.95
N TYR A 45 3.61 -2.78 0.32
CA TYR A 45 3.78 -1.33 0.44
C TYR A 45 3.67 -0.85 1.89
N LEU A 46 2.71 -1.34 2.67
CA LEU A 46 2.56 -0.96 4.08
C LEU A 46 3.72 -1.49 4.95
N ALA A 47 4.19 -2.71 4.66
CA ALA A 47 5.27 -3.33 5.40
C ALA A 47 6.64 -2.69 5.10
N GLN A 48 6.97 -2.48 3.82
CA GLN A 48 8.32 -2.09 3.38
C GLN A 48 8.41 -0.65 2.85
N GLY A 49 7.29 -0.01 2.54
CA GLY A 49 7.21 1.35 2.02
C GLY A 49 7.29 1.42 0.49
N LYS A 50 7.53 2.63 -0.03
CA LYS A 50 7.47 2.95 -1.47
C LYS A 50 8.46 2.20 -2.36
N LYS A 51 9.58 1.72 -1.82
CA LYS A 51 10.62 1.04 -2.62
C LYS A 51 10.10 -0.21 -3.31
N ILE A 52 9.24 -0.97 -2.63
CA ILE A 52 8.69 -2.21 -3.19
C ILE A 52 7.77 -1.96 -4.40
N LEU A 53 7.26 -0.74 -4.60
CA LEU A 53 6.39 -0.41 -5.73
C LEU A 53 7.15 -0.39 -7.06
N GLU A 54 8.48 -0.25 -7.04
CA GLU A 54 9.32 -0.29 -8.24
C GLU A 54 9.40 -1.70 -8.81
N ASP A 55 9.46 -2.71 -7.94
CA ASP A 55 9.47 -4.14 -8.29
C ASP A 55 8.16 -4.61 -8.95
N PHE A 56 7.05 -3.88 -8.76
CA PHE A 56 5.73 -4.22 -9.33
C PHE A 56 5.34 -3.36 -10.54
N SER A 57 6.28 -2.59 -11.12
CA SER A 57 6.00 -1.71 -12.26
C SER A 57 5.62 -2.45 -13.55
N ASP A 58 6.12 -3.67 -13.74
CA ASP A 58 5.89 -4.49 -14.95
C ASP A 58 4.73 -5.50 -14.81
N CYS A 59 3.86 -5.31 -13.81
CA CYS A 59 2.73 -6.20 -13.56
C CYS A 59 1.47 -5.84 -14.38
N ASN A 60 0.42 -6.67 -14.24
CA ASN A 60 -0.88 -6.53 -14.92
C ASN A 60 -1.46 -5.11 -14.84
N GLU A 61 -2.28 -4.70 -15.82
CA GLU A 61 -2.86 -3.33 -15.89
C GLU A 61 -3.62 -2.93 -14.60
N GLU A 62 -4.35 -3.87 -14.00
CA GLU A 62 -5.05 -3.66 -12.71
C GLU A 62 -4.09 -3.32 -11.56
N ILE A 63 -2.89 -3.90 -11.58
CA ILE A 63 -1.84 -3.67 -10.59
C ILE A 63 -1.17 -2.33 -10.83
N GLN A 64 -0.91 -1.99 -12.10
CA GLN A 64 -0.33 -0.69 -12.46
C GLN A 64 -1.21 0.47 -12.01
N GLY A 65 -2.54 0.35 -12.12
CA GLY A 65 -3.47 1.35 -11.60
C GLY A 65 -3.31 1.60 -10.09
N ILE A 66 -3.10 0.54 -9.30
CA ILE A 66 -2.89 0.64 -7.85
C ILE A 66 -1.51 1.25 -7.54
N VAL A 67 -0.48 0.82 -8.27
CA VAL A 67 0.89 1.34 -8.10
C VAL A 67 0.95 2.82 -8.43
N ASN A 68 0.30 3.25 -9.52
CA ASN A 68 0.25 4.66 -9.91
C ASN A 68 -0.49 5.50 -8.86
N TYR A 69 -1.65 5.03 -8.37
CA TYR A 69 -2.37 5.70 -7.28
C TYR A 69 -1.51 5.89 -6.03
N LEU A 70 -0.77 4.85 -5.60
CA LEU A 70 0.10 4.94 -4.42
C LEU A 70 1.26 5.90 -4.63
N LYS A 71 1.85 5.96 -5.83
CA LYS A 71 2.88 6.94 -6.20
C LYS A 71 2.34 8.37 -6.16
N GLU A 72 1.18 8.62 -6.76
CA GLU A 72 0.53 9.93 -6.74
C GLU A 72 0.23 10.42 -5.32
N VAL A 73 -0.30 9.54 -4.47
CA VAL A 73 -0.55 9.88 -3.06
C VAL A 73 0.74 10.28 -2.34
N GLU A 74 1.83 9.54 -2.55
CA GLU A 74 3.11 9.87 -1.91
C GLU A 74 3.66 11.20 -2.40
N LEU A 75 3.57 11.50 -3.70
CA LEU A 75 3.92 12.81 -4.26
C LEU A 75 3.09 13.93 -3.61
N LEU A 76 1.77 13.74 -3.47
CA LEU A 76 0.87 14.72 -2.83
C LEU A 76 1.17 14.91 -1.33
N THR A 77 1.63 13.86 -0.63
CA THR A 77 2.05 14.01 0.77
C THR A 77 3.43 14.63 0.93
N ALA A 78 4.32 14.47 -0.05
CA ALA A 78 5.63 15.11 -0.06
C ALA A 78 5.54 16.61 -0.35
N THR A 79 4.64 17.04 -1.25
CA THR A 79 4.45 18.46 -1.60
C THR A 79 3.69 19.27 -0.56
N LYS A 80 2.89 18.63 0.30
CA LYS A 80 2.15 19.28 1.39
C LYS A 80 3.00 19.59 2.64
N GLN A 81 4.30 19.32 2.62
CA GLN A 81 5.22 19.69 3.71
C GLN A 81 5.87 21.07 3.55
N GLU A 82 5.44 21.87 2.55
CA GLU A 82 5.75 23.30 2.43
C GLU A 82 4.70 24.19 3.10
#